data_AF-A0A939VSG5-F1
#
_entry.id   AF-A0A939VSG5-F1
#
_cell.length_a   1.000
_cell.length_b   1.000
_cell.length_c   1.000
_cell.angle_alpha   90.00
_cell.angle_beta   90.00
_cell.angle_gamma   90.00
#
_symmetry.space_group_name_H-M   'P 1'
#
loop_
_entity.id
_entity.type
_entity.pdbx_description
1 polymer ?
#
loop_
_entity_poly.entity_id
_entity_poly.type
_entity_poly.pdbx_seq_one_letter_code
_entity_poly.pdbx_strand_id
1 'polypeptide(L)'
;HTIEKRAGIRFLDPRQKGKMFRINGEPLPLTGCEPDFALEEDAMSAALTGNLVRLTDTDPELEMKLDRCCVSGLVAALELTGKTGLEKLNSRPGICFYTAGSGSTGEKLYRREKQNALFPFFSHDKLNLWLKNS
;
A
#
# COMPACT_ATOMS: atom_id res chain seq x y z
N HIS A 1 28.31 12.02 -5.06
CA HIS A 1 26.88 12.10 -4.68
C HIS A 1 26.46 10.76 -4.12
N THR A 2 25.93 10.74 -2.91
CA THR A 2 25.39 9.54 -2.27
C THR A 2 23.87 9.62 -2.34
N ILE A 3 23.21 8.62 -2.91
CA ILE A 3 21.75 8.51 -2.90
C ILE A 3 21.39 7.62 -1.72
N GLU A 4 20.84 8.20 -0.66
CA GLU A 4 20.30 7.45 0.47
C GLU A 4 18.84 7.11 0.21
N LYS A 5 18.46 5.83 0.36
CA LYS A 5 17.06 5.38 0.28
C LYS A 5 16.72 4.62 1.56
N ARG A 6 15.61 5.00 2.20
CA ARG A 6 15.06 4.25 3.34
C ARG A 6 14.47 2.93 2.82
N ALA A 7 14.89 1.80 3.38
CA ALA A 7 14.40 0.49 3.02
C ALA A 7 13.79 -0.19 4.25
N GLY A 8 12.52 -0.61 4.14
CA GLY A 8 11.86 -1.47 5.12
C GLY A 8 11.73 -2.88 4.55
N ILE A 9 12.25 -3.89 5.24
CA ILE A 9 12.02 -5.29 4.89
C ILE A 9 10.74 -5.74 5.59
N ARG A 10 9.76 -6.19 4.81
CA ARG A 10 8.51 -6.76 5.36
C ARG A 10 8.11 -8.00 4.59
N PHE A 11 7.74 -9.05 5.33
CA PHE A 11 7.18 -10.26 4.75
C PHE A 11 5.66 -10.22 4.85
N LEU A 12 5.01 -10.17 3.70
CA LEU A 12 3.56 -10.27 3.59
C LEU A 12 3.21 -11.73 3.31
N ASP A 13 2.46 -12.35 4.21
CA ASP A 13 1.96 -13.70 3.98
C ASP A 13 0.48 -13.66 3.58
N PRO A 14 0.16 -13.73 2.27
CA PRO A 14 -1.22 -13.81 1.81
C PRO A 14 -1.80 -15.23 1.94
N ARG A 15 -1.02 -16.22 2.40
CA ARG A 15 -1.41 -17.63 2.40
C ARG A 15 -1.87 -18.07 3.78
N GLN A 16 -3.13 -17.85 4.10
CA GLN A 16 -3.89 -18.82 4.90
C GLN A 16 -5.39 -18.56 4.79
N LYS A 17 -6.17 -19.63 5.00
CA LYS A 17 -7.64 -19.66 5.03
C LYS A 17 -8.27 -18.81 6.16
N GLY A 18 -7.56 -17.81 6.69
CA GLY A 18 -7.97 -16.90 7.74
C GLY A 18 -7.89 -15.46 7.23
N LYS A 19 -8.92 -14.67 7.50
CA LYS A 19 -9.22 -13.35 6.92
C LYS A 19 -8.26 -12.21 7.32
N MET A 20 -7.07 -12.50 7.83
CA MET A 20 -6.25 -11.54 8.56
C MET A 20 -4.94 -11.25 7.84
N PHE A 21 -4.71 -9.98 7.52
CA PHE A 21 -3.46 -9.49 6.95
C PHE A 21 -2.33 -9.67 7.97
N ARG A 22 -1.12 -10.00 7.50
CA ARG A 22 0.05 -10.21 8.36
C ARG A 22 1.25 -9.40 7.87
N ILE A 23 1.97 -8.79 8.81
CA ILE A 23 3.27 -8.17 8.58
C ILE A 23 4.28 -8.86 9.48
N ASN A 24 5.37 -9.37 8.90
CA ASN A 24 6.44 -10.06 9.64
C ASN A 24 5.95 -11.25 10.46
N GLY A 25 4.94 -11.96 9.95
CA GLY A 25 4.34 -13.12 10.62
C GLY A 25 3.24 -12.76 11.63
N GLU A 26 3.17 -11.51 12.09
CA GLU A 26 2.19 -11.05 13.06
C GLU A 26 0.88 -10.60 12.40
N PRO A 27 -0.29 -10.95 12.96
CA PRO A 27 -1.57 -10.48 12.46
C PRO A 27 -1.74 -8.97 12.70
N LEU A 28 -2.15 -8.27 11.63
CA LEU A 28 -2.46 -6.85 11.65
C LEU A 28 -3.88 -6.65 11.11
N PRO A 29 -4.87 -6.35 11.98
CA PRO A 29 -6.18 -5.89 11.54
C PRO A 29 -6.01 -4.60 10.73
N LEU A 30 -6.54 -4.58 9.51
CA LEU A 30 -6.47 -3.39 8.66
C LEU A 30 -7.71 -2.53 8.91
N THR A 31 -7.50 -1.27 9.28
CA THR A 31 -8.54 -0.26 9.40
C THR A 31 -8.21 0.91 8.47
N GLY A 32 -9.17 1.29 7.64
CA GLY A 32 -8.99 2.38 6.69
C GLY A 32 -8.83 3.71 7.40
N CYS A 33 -7.96 4.56 6.89
CA CYS A 33 -7.79 5.93 7.35
C CYS A 33 -7.49 6.87 6.18
N GLU A 34 -7.75 8.15 6.39
CA GLU A 34 -7.39 9.25 5.49
C GLU A 34 -6.45 10.19 6.25
N PRO A 35 -5.13 9.94 6.22
CA PRO A 35 -4.16 10.78 6.91
C PRO A 35 -4.11 12.17 6.29
N ASP A 36 -4.05 13.20 7.13
CA ASP A 36 -3.70 14.54 6.67
C ASP A 36 -2.18 14.65 6.53
N PHE A 37 -1.69 14.46 5.31
CA PHE A 37 -0.28 14.56 4.97
C PHE A 37 0.27 16.00 4.96
N ALA A 38 -0.52 17.01 5.31
CA ALA A 38 -0.04 18.37 5.55
C ALA A 38 0.36 18.61 7.02
N LEU A 39 -0.10 17.77 7.95
CA LEU A 39 0.25 17.90 9.38
C LEU A 39 1.67 17.43 9.66
N GLU A 40 2.31 17.95 10.70
CA GLU A 40 3.58 17.40 11.21
C GLU A 40 3.40 15.95 11.72
N GLU A 41 4.50 15.21 11.88
CA GLU A 41 4.49 13.78 12.21
C GLU A 41 3.68 13.44 13.47
N ASP A 42 3.94 14.14 14.58
CA ASP A 42 3.25 13.91 15.86
C ASP A 42 1.74 14.21 15.75
N ALA A 43 1.39 15.31 15.07
CA ALA A 43 0.01 15.72 14.87
C ALA A 43 -0.76 14.77 13.95
N MET A 44 -0.11 14.29 12.88
CA MET A 44 -0.67 13.27 12.01
C MET A 44 -0.89 11.98 12.79
N SER A 45 0.12 11.51 13.53
CA SER A 45 0.04 10.28 14.32
C SER A 45 -1.10 10.33 15.35
N ALA A 46 -1.32 11.47 15.99
CA ALA A 46 -2.42 11.66 16.94
C ALA A 46 -3.80 11.65 16.27
N ALA A 47 -3.88 12.04 15.00
CA ALA A 47 -5.12 12.11 14.23
C ALA A 47 -5.49 10.79 13.51
N LEU A 48 -4.58 9.82 13.46
CA LEU A 48 -4.83 8.54 12.78
C LEU A 48 -5.92 7.73 13.48
N THR A 49 -6.98 7.39 12.74
CA THR A 49 -8.08 6.52 13.18
C THR A 49 -7.92 5.08 12.69
N GLY A 50 -6.87 4.81 11.90
CA GLY A 50 -6.58 3.51 11.33
C GLY A 50 -5.15 3.40 10.84
N ASN A 51 -4.85 2.31 10.16
CA ASN A 51 -3.50 1.94 9.76
C ASN A 51 -3.34 1.62 8.27
N LEU A 52 -4.41 1.62 7.49
CA LEU A 52 -4.40 1.41 6.05
C LEU A 52 -4.73 2.72 5.34
N VAL A 53 -3.85 3.14 4.45
CA VAL A 53 -4.07 4.26 3.54
C VAL A 53 -4.06 3.79 2.09
N ARG A 54 -4.95 4.36 1.28
CA ARG A 54 -5.00 4.12 -0.17
C ARG A 54 -4.39 5.32 -0.89
N LEU A 55 -3.33 5.08 -1.64
CA LEU A 55 -2.66 6.09 -2.47
C LEU A 55 -2.86 5.71 -3.93
N THR A 56 -2.74 6.66 -4.86
CA THR A 56 -2.83 6.37 -6.30
C THR A 56 -1.47 6.47 -6.97
N ASP A 57 -1.21 5.64 -7.98
CA ASP A 57 0.04 5.63 -8.75
C ASP A 57 0.28 6.90 -9.60
N THR A 58 -0.71 7.78 -9.66
CA THR A 58 -0.68 9.08 -10.36
C THR A 58 -0.62 10.28 -9.43
N ASP A 59 -0.59 10.06 -8.11
CA ASP A 59 -0.46 11.15 -7.14
C ASP A 59 0.90 11.84 -7.35
N PRO A 60 0.93 13.16 -7.65
CA PRO A 60 2.19 13.89 -7.84
C PRO A 60 3.08 13.89 -6.59
N GLU A 61 2.48 13.71 -5.41
CA GLU A 61 3.17 13.69 -4.12
C GLU A 61 3.39 12.27 -3.60
N LEU A 62 3.24 11.26 -4.46
CA LEU A 62 3.26 9.84 -4.07
C LEU A 62 4.51 9.47 -3.25
N GLU A 63 5.69 9.94 -3.66
CA GLU A 63 6.94 9.58 -2.98
C GLU A 63 7.00 10.15 -1.55
N MET A 64 6.65 11.42 -1.39
CA MET A 64 6.53 12.04 -0.07
C MET A 64 5.52 11.31 0.81
N LYS A 65 4.33 10.99 0.29
CA LYS A 65 3.29 10.28 1.04
C LYS A 65 3.73 8.88 1.44
N LEU A 66 4.40 8.15 0.57
CA LEU A 66 4.96 6.83 0.88
C LEU A 66 6.04 6.90 1.96
N ASP A 67 6.90 7.91 1.93
CA ASP A 67 7.92 8.12 2.97
C ASP A 67 7.27 8.40 4.32
N ARG A 68 6.24 9.25 4.34
CA ARG A 68 5.44 9.51 5.54
C ARG A 68 4.74 8.26 6.07
N CYS A 69 4.19 7.43 5.18
CA CYS A 69 3.60 6.16 5.58
C CYS A 69 4.64 5.24 6.24
N CYS A 70 5.86 5.20 5.72
CA CYS A 70 6.93 4.38 6.31
C CYS A 70 7.27 4.83 7.73
N VAL A 71 7.39 6.14 7.93
CA VAL A 71 7.74 6.73 9.24
C VAL A 71 6.63 6.48 10.26
N SER A 72 5.37 6.67 9.85
CA SER A 72 4.21 6.53 10.75
C SER A 72 3.67 5.10 10.85
N GLY A 73 4.37 4.10 10.29
CA GLY A 73 3.96 2.70 10.35
C GLY A 73 2.65 2.38 9.62
N LEU A 74 2.25 3.21 8.65
CA LEU A 74 1.03 3.02 7.87
C LEU A 74 1.25 1.98 6.76
N VAL A 75 0.22 1.16 6.55
CA VAL A 75 0.13 0.24 5.42
C VAL A 75 -0.35 1.01 4.20
N ALA A 76 0.54 1.22 3.22
CA ALA A 76 0.16 1.88 1.97
C ALA A 76 -0.30 0.85 0.92
N ALA A 77 -1.57 0.92 0.56
CA ALA A 77 -2.14 0.26 -0.61
C ALA A 77 -2.02 1.18 -1.82
N LEU A 78 -1.26 0.79 -2.84
CA LEU A 78 -1.14 1.59 -4.05
C LEU A 78 -2.17 1.17 -5.09
N GLU A 79 -3.11 2.06 -5.37
CA GLU A 79 -4.10 1.93 -6.42
C GLU A 79 -3.47 2.16 -7.80
N LEU A 80 -3.52 1.12 -8.64
CA LEU A 80 -3.02 1.16 -10.00
C LEU A 80 -4.08 1.79 -10.91
N THR A 81 -3.70 2.84 -11.64
CA THR A 81 -4.57 3.43 -12.69
C THR A 81 -4.31 2.82 -14.06
N GLY A 82 -3.16 2.16 -14.23
CA GLY A 82 -2.70 1.64 -15.52
C GLY A 82 -1.76 2.58 -16.28
N LYS A 83 -1.50 3.78 -15.75
CA LYS A 83 -0.61 4.78 -16.37
C LYS A 83 0.87 4.54 -16.04
N THR A 84 1.16 3.97 -14.86
CA THR A 84 2.52 3.76 -14.38
C THR A 84 2.84 2.26 -14.36
N GLY A 85 3.83 1.83 -15.14
CA GLY A 85 4.25 0.41 -15.17
C GLY A 85 4.82 -0.08 -13.83
N LEU A 86 4.66 -1.38 -13.54
CA LEU A 86 5.01 -1.94 -12.23
C LEU A 86 6.49 -1.81 -11.88
N GLU A 87 7.38 -1.89 -12.87
CA GLU A 87 8.83 -1.77 -12.66
C GLU A 87 9.21 -0.45 -11.99
N LYS A 88 8.58 0.67 -12.40
CA LYS A 88 8.81 1.98 -11.78
C LYS A 88 8.31 1.99 -10.33
N LEU A 89 7.17 1.36 -10.08
CA LEU A 89 6.54 1.31 -8.76
C LEU A 89 7.31 0.43 -7.77
N ASN A 90 7.88 -0.68 -8.23
CA ASN A 90 8.65 -1.62 -7.42
C ASN A 90 9.86 -0.99 -6.71
N SER A 91 10.38 0.12 -7.24
CA SER A 91 11.49 0.86 -6.64
C SER A 91 11.11 1.63 -5.36
N ARG A 92 9.84 1.57 -4.94
CA ARG A 92 9.28 2.34 -3.83
C ARG A 92 8.98 1.42 -2.63
N PRO A 93 9.90 1.31 -1.66
CA PRO A 93 9.77 0.39 -0.53
C PRO A 93 8.66 0.76 0.45
N GLY A 94 7.95 1.88 0.27
CA GLY A 94 6.75 2.20 1.06
C GLY A 94 5.49 1.44 0.64
N ILE A 95 5.44 0.86 -0.56
CA ILE A 95 4.23 0.19 -1.07
C ILE A 95 4.05 -1.19 -0.43
N CYS A 96 3.02 -1.38 0.40
CA CYS A 96 2.76 -2.70 0.98
C CYS A 96 2.16 -3.65 -0.06
N PHE A 97 1.15 -3.20 -0.81
CA PHE A 97 0.53 -4.01 -1.83
C PHE A 97 -0.10 -3.15 -2.93
N TYR A 98 -0.30 -3.76 -4.09
CA TYR A 98 -1.06 -3.17 -5.18
C TYR A 98 -2.55 -3.44 -5.01
N THR A 99 -3.37 -2.47 -5.43
CA THR A 99 -4.82 -2.61 -5.47
C THR A 99 -5.38 -2.01 -6.75
N ALA A 100 -6.53 -2.51 -7.20
CA ALA A 100 -7.28 -1.92 -8.30
C ALA A 100 -8.73 -2.41 -8.31
N GLY A 101 -9.60 -1.66 -8.99
CA GLY A 101 -10.98 -2.08 -9.25
C GLY A 101 -11.05 -3.26 -10.20
N SER A 102 -12.01 -4.17 -9.99
CA SER A 102 -12.27 -5.30 -10.86
C SER A 102 -12.59 -4.83 -12.29
N GLY A 103 -11.87 -5.36 -13.29
CA GLY A 103 -11.99 -5.00 -14.71
C GLY A 103 -11.25 -3.71 -15.12
N SER A 104 -10.66 -2.98 -14.17
CA SER A 104 -9.98 -1.71 -14.44
C SER A 104 -8.71 -1.87 -15.26
N THR A 105 -8.24 -0.77 -15.85
CA THR A 105 -6.95 -0.71 -16.56
C THR A 105 -5.79 -1.05 -15.61
N GLY A 106 -5.85 -0.64 -14.34
CA GLY A 106 -4.87 -1.00 -13.33
C GLY A 106 -4.81 -2.49 -13.03
N GLU A 107 -5.96 -3.16 -12.94
CA GLU A 107 -6.00 -4.61 -12.77
C GLU A 107 -5.41 -5.32 -14.01
N LYS A 108 -5.78 -4.88 -15.22
CA LYS A 108 -5.24 -5.41 -16.47
C LYS A 108 -3.72 -5.24 -16.55
N LEU A 109 -3.21 -4.06 -16.16
CA LEU A 109 -1.79 -3.78 -16.03
C LEU A 109 -1.13 -4.81 -15.10
N TYR A 110 -1.64 -4.97 -13.88
CA TYR A 110 -1.08 -5.91 -12.92
C TYR A 110 -1.06 -7.34 -13.45
N ARG A 111 -2.16 -7.81 -14.07
CA ARG A 111 -2.23 -9.16 -14.64
C ARG A 111 -1.20 -9.37 -15.74
N ARG A 112 -1.00 -8.36 -16.61
CA ARG A 112 -0.01 -8.41 -17.71
C ARG A 112 1.42 -8.43 -17.18
N GLU A 113 1.70 -7.69 -16.11
CA GLU A 113 3.05 -7.48 -15.58
C GLU A 113 3.32 -8.26 -14.29
N LYS A 114 2.45 -9.21 -13.92
CA LYS A 114 2.49 -9.92 -12.63
C LYS A 114 3.84 -10.58 -12.35
N GLN A 115 4.50 -11.09 -13.38
CA GLN A 115 5.84 -11.70 -13.26
C GLN A 115 6.92 -10.72 -12.77
N ASN A 116 6.69 -9.41 -12.96
CA ASN A 116 7.55 -8.34 -12.50
C ASN A 116 7.07 -7.72 -11.19
N ALA A 117 5.92 -8.14 -10.63
CA ALA A 117 5.40 -7.53 -9.42
C ALA A 117 6.20 -7.96 -8.18
N LEU A 118 6.72 -6.98 -7.42
CA LEU A 118 7.36 -7.27 -6.12
C LEU A 118 6.36 -7.31 -4.95
N PHE A 119 5.19 -6.70 -5.12
CA PHE A 119 4.18 -6.61 -4.08
C PHE A 119 2.93 -7.41 -4.47
N PRO A 120 2.24 -8.03 -3.49
CA PRO A 120 1.01 -8.75 -3.76
C PRO A 120 -0.08 -7.80 -4.25
N PHE A 121 -1.11 -8.36 -4.90
CA PHE A 121 -2.28 -7.62 -5.37
C PHE A 121 -3.54 -8.08 -4.66
N PHE A 122 -4.38 -7.11 -4.29
CA PHE A 122 -5.72 -7.32 -3.76
C PHE A 122 -6.71 -6.46 -4.53
N SER A 123 -7.82 -7.03 -5.00
CA SER A 123 -8.87 -6.23 -5.64
C SER A 123 -9.57 -5.34 -4.61
N HIS A 124 -10.21 -4.26 -5.08
CA HIS A 124 -11.06 -3.41 -4.22
C HIS A 124 -12.11 -4.23 -3.47
N ASP A 125 -12.72 -5.21 -4.12
CA ASP A 125 -13.74 -6.07 -3.50
C ASP A 125 -13.16 -6.86 -2.32
N LYS A 126 -11.96 -7.42 -2.48
CA LYS A 126 -11.27 -8.15 -1.42
C LYS A 126 -10.83 -7.24 -0.29
N LEU A 127 -10.33 -6.05 -0.62
CA LEU A 127 -9.90 -5.06 0.38
C LEU A 127 -11.09 -4.54 1.19
N ASN A 128 -12.18 -4.18 0.53
CA ASN A 128 -13.41 -3.71 1.19
C ASN A 128 -14.04 -4.81 2.05
N LEU A 129 -13.97 -6.08 1.61
CA LEU A 129 -14.41 -7.19 2.44
C LEU A 129 -13.57 -7.33 3.70
N TRP A 130 -12.26 -7.13 3.63
CA TRP A 130 -11.41 -7.10 4.82
C TRP A 130 -11.78 -5.95 5.74
N LEU A 131 -11.89 -4.73 5.22
CA LEU A 131 -12.20 -3.53 6.00
C LEU A 131 -13.57 -3.58 6.71
N LYS A 132 -14.53 -4.34 6.17
CA LYS A 132 -15.85 -4.54 6.81
C LYS A 132 -15.86 -5.59 7.93
N ASN A 133 -14.82 -6.42 8.01
CA ASN A 133 -14.71 -7.50 9.00
C ASN A 133 -13.64 -7.19 10.07
N SER A 134 -13.00 -6.03 10.00
CA SER A 134 -12.07 -5.48 10.99
C SER A 134 -12.81 -4.69 12.05
#